data_AF-C3Y7P2-F1
#
_entry.id   AF-C3Y7P2-F1
#
_cell.length_a   1.000
_cell.length_b   1.000
_cell.length_c   1.000
_cell.angle_alpha   90.00
_cell.angle_beta   90.00
_cell.angle_gamma   90.00
#
_symmetry.space_group_name_H-M   'P 1'
#
loop_
_entity.id
_entity.type
_entity.pdbx_description
1 polymer ?
#
loop_
_entity_poly.entity_id
_entity_poly.type
_entity_poly.pdbx_seq_one_letter_code
_entity_poly.pdbx_strand_id
1 'polypeptide(L)' 'CTNTFGSFYCSCAAGYNLGVDGFACNDIDECVTANGNCSQFCTNTDGSFYCSCAAGY' A
#
# COMPACT_ATOMS: atom_id res chain seq x y z
N CYS A 1 -8.49 -13.63 1.61
CA CYS A 1 -9.19 -14.24 0.46
C CYS A 1 -10.52 -14.81 0.92
N THR A 2 -11.59 -14.44 0.23
CA THR A 2 -12.97 -14.81 0.57
C THR A 2 -13.51 -15.70 -0.54
N ASN A 3 -13.93 -16.91 -0.19
CA ASN A 3 -14.49 -17.87 -1.13
C ASN A 3 -15.94 -17.49 -1.45
N THR A 4 -16.29 -17.39 -2.73
CA THR A 4 -17.66 -17.10 -3.20
C THR A 4 -18.21 -18.32 -3.97
N PHE A 5 -19.53 -18.39 -4.16
CA PHE A 5 -20.12 -19.56 -4.84
C PHE A 5 -19.63 -19.63 -6.31
N GLY A 6 -18.71 -20.56 -6.59
CA GLY A 6 -18.11 -20.77 -7.91
C GLY A 6 -16.79 -20.03 -8.19
N SER A 7 -16.26 -19.24 -7.25
CA SER A 7 -14.97 -18.52 -7.39
C SER A 7 -14.37 -18.17 -6.03
N PHE A 8 -13.19 -17.57 -5.99
CA PHE A 8 -12.64 -16.95 -4.79
C PHE A 8 -12.13 -15.55 -5.14
N TYR A 9 -12.31 -14.60 -4.23
CA TYR A 9 -11.74 -13.26 -4.40
C TYR A 9 -10.75 -12.98 -3.28
N CYS A 10 -9.51 -12.69 -3.65
CA CYS A 10 -8.50 -12.21 -2.72
C CYS A 10 -8.52 -10.69 -2.69
N SER A 11 -8.96 -10.13 -1.56
CA SER A 11 -8.73 -8.73 -1.22
C SER A 11 -7.52 -8.64 -0.30
N CYS A 12 -6.65 -7.68 -0.55
CA CYS A 12 -5.60 -7.29 0.39
C CYS A 12 -6.11 -6.22 1.35
N ALA A 13 -5.39 -6.01 2.46
CA ALA A 13 -5.67 -4.90 3.35
C ALA A 13 -5.45 -3.55 2.63
N ALA A 14 -5.98 -2.46 3.19
CA ALA A 14 -5.64 -1.12 2.69
C ALA A 14 -4.11 -0.93 2.75
N GLY A 15 -3.53 -0.32 1.73
CA GLY A 15 -2.07 -0.21 1.57
C GLY A 15 -1.43 -1.38 0.81
N TYR A 16 -2.19 -2.37 0.35
CA TYR A 16 -1.65 -3.52 -0.39
C TYR A 16 -2.37 -3.75 -1.73
N ASN A 17 -1.61 -4.14 -2.75
CA ASN A 17 -2.15 -4.58 -4.03
C ASN A 17 -2.09 -6.10 -4.15
N LEU A 18 -3.08 -6.66 -4.86
CA LEU A 18 -3.06 -8.07 -5.17
C LEU A 18 -2.00 -8.31 -6.26
N GLY A 19 -1.04 -9.18 -5.95
CA GLY A 19 -0.01 -9.62 -6.87
C GLY A 19 -0.59 -10.28 -8.11
N VAL A 20 0.25 -10.40 -9.14
CA VAL A 20 -0.11 -11.00 -10.44
C VAL A 20 -0.53 -12.46 -10.31
N ASP A 21 -0.08 -13.12 -9.24
CA ASP A 21 -0.47 -14.48 -8.85
C ASP A 21 -1.91 -14.57 -8.31
N GLY A 22 -2.52 -13.45 -7.95
CA GLY A 22 -3.87 -13.39 -7.40
C GLY A 22 -3.96 -13.81 -5.94
N PHE A 23 -2.83 -13.99 -5.25
CA PHE A 23 -2.77 -14.49 -3.88
C PHE A 23 -1.83 -13.67 -2.98
N ALA A 24 -0.67 -13.25 -3.49
CA ALA A 24 0.24 -12.41 -2.73
C ALA A 24 -0.32 -11.00 -2.58
N CYS A 25 -0.15 -10.41 -1.40
CA CYS A 25 -0.42 -9.00 -1.18
C CYS A 25 0.94 -8.29 -1.12
N ASN A 26 1.24 -7.48 -2.13
CA ASN A 26 2.44 -6.66 -2.10
C ASN A 26 2.06 -5.30 -1.56
N ASP A 27 2.94 -4.76 -0.73
CA ASP A 27 2.81 -3.41 -0.21
C ASP A 27 2.76 -2.40 -1.37
N ILE A 28 1.85 -1.42 -1.28
CA ILE A 28 1.75 -0.34 -2.24
C ILE A 28 2.69 0.74 -1.77
N ASP A 29 3.75 1.00 -2.51
CA ASP A 29 4.60 2.16 -2.22
C ASP A 29 3.87 3.46 -2.62
N GLU A 30 3.16 4.07 -1.66
CA GLU A 30 2.46 5.32 -1.91
C GLU A 30 3.42 6.49 -2.19
N CYS A 31 4.67 6.40 -1.74
CA CYS A 31 5.69 7.43 -1.98
C CYS A 31 6.08 7.54 -3.45
N VAL A 32 5.94 6.47 -4.24
CA VAL A 32 6.18 6.50 -5.69
C VAL A 32 5.13 7.35 -6.41
N THR A 33 3.91 7.44 -5.88
CA THR A 33 2.82 8.18 -6.50
C THR A 33 2.61 9.51 -5.80
N ALA A 34 2.98 10.61 -6.46
CA ALA A 34 2.81 11.97 -5.91
C ALA A 34 3.40 12.14 -4.49
N ASN A 35 4.49 11.44 -4.17
CA ASN A 35 5.13 11.45 -2.85
C ASN A 35 4.19 11.04 -1.71
N GLY A 36 3.20 10.17 -1.95
CA GLY A 36 2.19 9.82 -0.94
C GLY A 36 1.30 11.01 -0.52
N ASN A 37 1.24 12.07 -1.34
CA ASN A 37 0.71 13.39 -0.95
C ASN A 37 1.44 14.02 0.26
N CYS A 38 2.66 13.59 0.58
CA CYS A 38 3.49 14.22 1.58
C CYS A 38 4.08 15.55 1.07
N SER A 39 4.11 16.56 1.94
CA SER A 39 4.66 17.88 1.62
C SER A 39 6.19 17.91 1.56
N GLN A 40 6.87 17.05 2.30
CA GLN A 40 8.33 17.02 2.39
C GLN A 40 8.86 15.60 2.16
N PHE A 41 9.06 14.81 3.22
CA PHE A 41 9.55 13.45 3.10
C PHE A 41 8.41 12.45 3.21
N CYS A 42 8.40 11.48 2.30
CA CYS A 42 7.56 10.29 2.39
C CYS A 42 8.45 9.10 2.75
N THR A 43 8.00 8.27 3.70
CA THR A 43 8.64 7.00 4.03
C THR A 43 7.61 5.91 3.95
N ASN A 44 7.81 4.99 3.01
CA ASN A 44 6.96 3.84 2.84
C ASN A 44 7.23 2.81 3.96
N THR A 45 6.17 2.19 4.45
CA THR A 45 6.20 1.18 5.52
C THR A 45 5.33 0.00 5.11
N ASP A 46 5.54 -1.18 5.70
CA ASP A 46 4.73 -2.34 5.34
C ASP A 46 3.25 -2.12 5.72
N GLY A 47 2.41 -1.91 4.70
CA GLY A 47 0.97 -1.66 4.78
C GLY A 47 0.55 -0.20 4.93
N SER A 48 1.48 0.75 4.89
CA SER A 48 1.17 2.18 4.97
C SER A 48 2.36 3.07 4.61
N PHE A 49 2.20 4.37 4.72
CA PHE A 49 3.31 5.31 4.62
C PHE A 49 3.17 6.38 5.70
N TYR A 50 4.27 7.04 6.02
CA TYR A 50 4.23 8.24 6.84
C TYR A 50 4.99 9.38 6.20
N CYS A 51 4.48 10.59 6.43
CA CYS A 51 5.15 11.81 6.05
C CYS A 51 6.00 12.32 7.21
N SER A 52 7.21 12.80 6.92
CA SER A 52 8.05 13.50 7.89
C SER A 52 8.53 14.83 7.33
N CYS A 53 8.85 15.75 8.23
CA CYS A 53 9.37 17.07 7.91
C CYS A 53 10.89 17.12 8.16
N ALA A 54 11.56 18.01 7.45
CA ALA A 54 12.94 18.40 7.72
C ALA A 54 13.05 18.96 9.13
N ALA A 55 14.19 18.71 9.76
CA ALA A 55 14.49 19.28 11.07
C ALA A 55 14.36 20.81 11.03
N GLY A 56 13.48 21.35 11.88
CA GLY A 56 13.25 22.80 11.99
C GLY A 56 11.96 23.34 11.34
N TYR A 57 11.06 22.47 10.87
CA TYR A 57 9.72 22.83 10.38
C TYR A 57 8.61 22.29 11.29
#